data_AF-A0A0D0CVV0-F1
#
_entry.id   AF-A0A0D0CVV0-F1
#
_cell.length_a   1.000
_cell.length_b   1.000
_cell.length_c   1.000
_cell.angle_alpha   90.00
_cell.angle_beta   90.00
_cell.angle_gamma   90.00
#
_symmetry.space_group_name_H-M   'P 1'
#
loop_
_entity.id
_entity.type
_entity.pdbx_description
1 polymer ?
#
loop_
_entity_poly.entity_id
_entity_poly.type
_entity_poly.pdbx_seq_one_letter_code
_entity_poly.pdbx_strand_id
1 'polypeptide(L)'
;PAFSSCPHKETLQYGTATKGLNTDPCCNIPVVCHLCIHNRRDTETWPAIWWYNMEAHISLKHREYSHPRKPYGLPLPWIVFDSLVLTALKENKAGVPSCTLFTKIQDKESTAPSNPRSQQHKVHAEKFLSGVKRGVEQR
;
A
#
# COMPACT_ATOMS: atom_id res chain seq x y z
N PRO A 1 12.74 -28.90 15.08
CA PRO A 1 11.96 -28.69 16.33
C PRO A 1 12.63 -27.63 17.22
N ALA A 2 11.98 -26.47 17.41
CA ALA A 2 12.49 -25.42 18.28
C ALA A 2 11.97 -25.65 19.71
N PHE A 3 12.88 -25.76 20.68
CA PHE A 3 12.54 -25.89 22.10
C PHE A 3 12.75 -24.55 22.79
N SER A 4 11.68 -23.91 23.27
CA SER A 4 11.80 -22.74 24.15
C SER A 4 11.93 -23.17 25.61
N SER A 5 12.85 -22.54 26.35
CA SER A 5 13.11 -22.76 27.78
C SER A 5 12.32 -21.80 28.68
N CYS A 6 11.21 -21.23 28.18
CA CYS A 6 10.40 -20.29 28.95
C CYS A 6 9.73 -21.00 30.14
N PRO A 7 9.92 -20.54 31.39
CA PRO A 7 9.28 -21.12 32.58
C PRO A 7 7.78 -20.81 32.68
N HIS A 8 7.27 -19.87 31.89
CA HIS A 8 5.83 -19.65 31.67
C HIS A 8 5.48 -20.10 30.25
N LYS A 9 5.21 -21.40 30.10
CA LYS A 9 4.56 -21.93 28.89
C LYS A 9 3.07 -22.01 29.15
N GLU A 10 2.34 -21.03 28.65
CA GLU A 10 0.90 -21.15 28.53
C GLU A 10 0.56 -21.84 27.22
N THR A 11 -0.22 -22.91 27.32
CA THR A 11 -0.73 -23.61 26.14
C THR A 11 -1.91 -22.82 25.59
N LEU A 12 -1.66 -21.98 24.60
CA LEU A 12 -2.74 -21.30 23.88
C LEU A 12 -3.52 -22.33 23.06
N GLN A 13 -4.73 -22.65 23.49
CA GLN A 13 -5.67 -23.43 22.69
C GLN A 13 -6.53 -22.47 21.88
N TYR A 14 -6.46 -22.58 20.56
CA TYR A 14 -7.38 -21.88 19.67
C TYR A 14 -8.68 -22.69 19.58
N GLY A 15 -9.77 -22.14 20.10
CA GLY A 15 -11.11 -22.69 19.89
C GLY A 15 -11.52 -22.54 18.42
N THR A 16 -12.22 -23.52 17.87
CA THR A 16 -12.79 -23.45 16.53
C THR A 16 -13.85 -22.35 16.48
N ALA A 17 -13.53 -21.21 15.87
CA ALA A 17 -14.46 -20.09 15.70
C ALA A 17 -15.42 -20.34 14.53
N THR A 18 -16.19 -21.43 14.57
CA THR A 18 -17.19 -21.74 13.53
C THR A 18 -18.49 -20.96 13.71
N LYS A 19 -18.75 -20.39 14.89
CA LYS A 19 -19.92 -19.56 15.17
C LYS A 19 -19.50 -18.38 16.05
N GLY A 20 -19.52 -17.17 15.49
CA GLY A 20 -19.45 -15.96 16.30
C GLY A 20 -20.63 -15.94 17.26
N LEU A 21 -20.35 -15.74 18.55
CA LEU A 21 -21.39 -15.52 19.55
C LEU A 21 -21.89 -14.07 19.40
N ASN A 22 -23.19 -13.84 19.54
CA ASN A 22 -23.75 -12.47 19.52
C ASN A 22 -23.18 -11.58 20.63
N THR A 23 -22.67 -12.18 21.71
CA THR A 23 -22.05 -11.47 22.83
C THR A 23 -20.55 -11.23 22.64
N ASP A 24 -19.93 -11.90 21.68
CA ASP A 24 -18.49 -11.83 21.46
C ASP A 24 -18.20 -11.90 19.95
N PRO A 25 -18.35 -10.77 19.24
CA PRO A 25 -18.09 -10.69 17.81
C PRO A 25 -16.59 -10.77 17.56
N CYS A 26 -16.02 -11.98 17.62
CA CYS A 26 -14.72 -12.27 17.05
C CYS A 26 -14.84 -12.24 15.52
N CYS A 27 -15.06 -11.05 14.95
CA CYS A 27 -15.17 -10.81 13.51
C CYS A 27 -13.80 -10.75 12.82
N ASN A 28 -12.90 -11.62 13.25
CA ASN A 28 -11.64 -11.86 12.55
C ASN A 28 -12.00 -12.65 11.30
N ILE A 29 -12.33 -11.96 10.22
CA ILE A 29 -12.61 -12.57 8.94
C ILE A 29 -11.26 -12.73 8.23
N PRO A 30 -10.81 -13.96 7.93
CA PRO A 30 -9.65 -14.17 7.08
C PRO A 30 -9.99 -13.69 5.67
N VAL A 31 -9.14 -12.83 5.11
CA VAL A 31 -9.23 -12.35 3.73
C VAL A 31 -7.99 -12.77 2.95
N VAL A 32 -8.18 -13.08 1.67
CA VAL A 32 -7.08 -13.41 0.76
C VAL A 32 -6.59 -12.12 0.11
N CYS A 33 -5.29 -11.87 0.16
CA CYS A 33 -4.70 -10.76 -0.58
C CYS A 33 -4.58 -11.11 -2.06
N HIS A 34 -5.32 -10.41 -2.92
CA HIS A 34 -5.27 -10.58 -4.38
C HIS A 34 -4.02 -9.96 -5.04
N LEU A 35 -3.21 -9.20 -4.30
CA LEU A 35 -1.94 -8.64 -4.80
C LEU A 35 -0.77 -9.61 -4.63
N CYS A 36 -0.87 -10.56 -3.69
CA CYS A 36 0.15 -11.58 -3.50
C CYS A 36 0.13 -12.56 -4.67
N ILE A 37 1.32 -12.91 -5.16
CA ILE A 37 1.46 -13.98 -6.15
C ILE A 37 1.22 -15.30 -5.44
N HIS A 38 0.24 -16.01 -5.95
CA HIS A 38 -0.43 -17.11 -5.31
C HIS A 38 -0.42 -18.27 -6.32
N ASN A 39 0.38 -19.32 -6.07
CA ASN A 39 0.44 -20.47 -6.97
C ASN A 39 -0.91 -21.18 -6.90
N ARG A 40 -1.70 -21.04 -7.96
CA ARG A 40 -3.12 -21.42 -8.01
C ARG A 40 -3.33 -22.94 -8.11
N ARG A 41 -2.81 -23.68 -7.14
CA ARG A 41 -3.13 -25.10 -6.94
C ARG A 41 -4.28 -25.19 -5.96
N ASP A 42 -5.34 -25.87 -6.35
CA ASP A 42 -6.59 -25.98 -5.57
C ASP A 42 -6.40 -26.67 -4.20
N THR A 43 -5.23 -27.27 -3.95
CA THR A 43 -4.85 -27.92 -2.69
C THR A 43 -3.92 -27.10 -1.81
N GLU A 44 -3.49 -25.90 -2.22
CA GLU A 44 -2.58 -25.08 -1.44
C GLU A 44 -3.34 -24.22 -0.40
N THR A 45 -2.94 -24.35 0.87
CA THR A 45 -3.41 -23.50 1.96
C THR A 45 -2.90 -22.08 1.75
N TRP A 46 -3.82 -21.14 1.51
CA TRP A 46 -3.49 -19.73 1.37
C TRP A 46 -3.12 -19.10 2.71
N PRO A 47 -2.10 -18.23 2.76
CA PRO A 47 -1.89 -17.38 3.92
C PRO A 47 -3.08 -16.42 4.02
N ALA A 48 -4.02 -16.75 4.89
CA ALA A 48 -5.11 -15.87 5.25
C ALA A 48 -4.56 -14.69 6.04
N ILE A 49 -4.93 -13.49 5.62
CA ILE A 49 -4.60 -12.25 6.33
C ILE A 49 -5.84 -11.84 7.09
N TRP A 50 -5.69 -11.56 8.38
CA TRP A 50 -6.79 -10.97 9.12
C TRP A 50 -7.13 -9.61 8.54
N TRP A 51 -8.42 -9.33 8.38
CA TRP A 51 -8.86 -8.12 7.71
C TRP A 51 -8.28 -6.82 8.29
N TYR A 52 -8.24 -6.68 9.62
CA TYR A 52 -7.63 -5.53 10.31
C TYR A 52 -6.10 -5.43 10.11
N ASN A 53 -5.45 -6.55 9.75
CA ASN A 53 -4.03 -6.60 9.41
C ASN A 53 -3.77 -6.39 7.92
N MET A 54 -4.80 -6.25 7.08
CA MET A 54 -4.62 -6.10 5.64
C MET A 54 -3.89 -4.81 5.27
N GLU A 55 -4.11 -3.71 6.00
CA GLU A 55 -3.36 -2.47 5.79
C GLU A 55 -1.87 -2.63 6.12
N ALA A 56 -1.55 -3.27 7.25
CA ALA A 56 -0.17 -3.56 7.63
C ALA A 56 0.50 -4.52 6.63
N HIS A 57 -0.26 -5.50 6.14
CA HIS A 57 0.19 -6.41 5.09
C HIS A 57 0.54 -5.65 3.80
N ILE A 58 -0.33 -4.75 3.32
CA ILE A 58 -0.07 -3.91 2.14
C ILE A 58 1.18 -3.06 2.37
N SER A 59 1.30 -2.42 3.53
CA SER A 59 2.48 -1.61 3.89
C SER A 59 3.79 -2.41 3.83
N LEU A 60 3.75 -3.70 4.20
CA LEU A 60 4.93 -4.54 4.27
C LEU A 60 5.27 -5.21 2.93
N LYS A 61 4.25 -5.73 2.23
CA LYS A 61 4.40 -6.61 1.06
C LYS A 61 4.09 -5.94 -0.28
N HIS A 62 3.35 -4.84 -0.27
CA HIS A 62 2.84 -4.14 -1.46
C HIS A 62 3.09 -2.64 -1.35
N ARG A 63 4.37 -2.27 -1.11
CA ARG A 63 4.81 -0.90 -0.80
C ARG A 63 4.53 0.09 -1.93
N GLU A 64 4.36 -0.40 -3.15
CA GLU A 64 4.05 0.40 -4.32
C GLU A 64 2.64 1.00 -4.29
N TYR A 65 1.71 0.45 -3.49
CA TYR A 65 0.33 0.92 -3.43
C TYR A 65 0.06 1.93 -2.30
N SER A 66 -0.84 2.86 -2.56
CA SER A 66 -1.38 3.82 -1.59
C SER A 66 -2.49 3.19 -0.74
N HIS A 67 -2.57 3.57 0.54
CA HIS A 67 -3.63 3.19 1.48
C HIS A 67 -3.83 4.33 2.53
N PRO A 68 -4.77 4.27 3.49
CA PRO A 68 -5.12 5.41 4.36
C PRO A 68 -3.93 6.00 5.11
N ARG A 69 -3.08 5.15 5.68
CA ARG A 69 -1.87 5.58 6.38
C ARG A 69 -0.72 5.95 5.44
N LYS A 70 -0.86 5.72 4.14
CA LYS A 70 0.15 6.03 3.11
C LYS A 70 -0.52 6.55 1.84
N PRO A 71 -0.79 7.86 1.75
CA PRO A 71 -1.51 8.44 0.61
C PRO A 71 -0.69 8.46 -0.69
N TYR A 72 0.62 8.21 -0.63
CA TYR A 72 1.52 8.20 -1.79
C TYR A 72 1.71 6.77 -2.32
N GLY A 73 1.47 6.57 -3.61
CA GLY A 73 1.66 5.28 -4.30
C GLY A 73 0.69 5.10 -5.47
N LEU A 74 0.73 3.91 -6.06
CA LEU A 74 -0.26 3.48 -7.05
C LEU A 74 -1.63 3.28 -6.37
N PRO A 75 -2.74 3.63 -7.03
CA PRO A 75 -4.06 3.36 -6.48
C PRO A 75 -4.26 1.85 -6.30
N LEU A 76 -4.81 1.45 -5.16
CA LEU A 76 -5.17 0.04 -4.91
C LEU A 76 -6.17 -0.43 -5.97
N PRO A 77 -5.99 -1.64 -6.55
CA PRO A 77 -6.98 -2.22 -7.44
C PRO A 77 -8.32 -2.35 -6.73
N TRP A 78 -9.41 -2.07 -7.46
CA TRP A 78 -10.76 -2.01 -6.90
C TRP A 78 -11.15 -3.25 -6.08
N ILE A 79 -10.76 -4.44 -6.54
CA ILE A 79 -11.03 -5.70 -5.83
C ILE A 79 -10.40 -5.77 -4.43
N VAL A 80 -9.19 -5.22 -4.28
CA VAL A 80 -8.48 -5.15 -2.99
C VAL A 80 -9.08 -4.06 -2.13
N PHE A 81 -9.46 -2.93 -2.75
CA PHE A 81 -10.12 -1.83 -2.07
C PHE A 81 -11.46 -2.24 -1.47
N ASP A 82 -12.32 -2.93 -2.23
CA ASP A 82 -13.62 -3.41 -1.75
C ASP A 82 -13.47 -4.40 -0.58
N SER A 83 -12.38 -5.18 -0.60
CA SER A 83 -12.01 -6.06 0.51
C SER A 83 -11.53 -5.30 1.75
N LEU A 84 -11.09 -4.05 1.64
CA LEU A 84 -10.65 -3.19 2.75
C LEU A 84 -11.77 -2.33 3.33
N VAL A 85 -12.82 -2.03 2.56
CA VAL A 85 -13.90 -1.15 3.00
C VAL A 85 -14.76 -1.83 4.07
N LEU A 86 -14.55 -1.41 5.31
CA LEU A 86 -15.49 -1.62 6.41
C LEU A 86 -16.72 -0.75 6.17
N THR A 87 -17.85 -1.37 5.85
CA THR A 87 -19.12 -0.65 5.93
C THR A 87 -19.46 -0.41 7.39
N ALA A 88 -20.04 0.74 7.72
CA ALA A 88 -20.46 1.06 9.09
C ALA A 88 -21.38 -0.03 9.69
N LEU A 89 -22.18 -0.70 8.85
CA LEU A 89 -22.98 -1.85 9.25
C LEU A 89 -22.13 -3.03 9.75
N LYS A 90 -21.01 -3.33 9.06
CA LYS A 90 -20.07 -4.39 9.47
C LYS A 90 -19.33 -4.01 10.75
N GLU A 91 -18.90 -2.76 10.90
CA GLU A 91 -18.26 -2.25 12.14
C GLU A 91 -19.20 -2.37 13.33
N ASN A 92 -20.43 -1.88 13.20
CA ASN A 92 -21.44 -1.93 14.25
C ASN A 92 -21.77 -3.39 14.65
N LYS A 93 -21.89 -4.28 13.67
CA LYS A 93 -22.12 -5.71 13.93
C LYS A 93 -20.91 -6.38 14.60
N ALA A 94 -19.71 -5.91 14.30
CA ALA A 94 -18.47 -6.41 14.89
C ALA A 94 -18.16 -5.81 16.27
N GLY A 95 -18.96 -4.87 16.76
CA GLY A 95 -18.68 -4.15 18.01
C GLY A 95 -17.36 -3.35 17.97
N VAL A 96 -16.85 -3.07 16.77
CA VAL A 96 -15.62 -2.29 16.59
C VAL A 96 -16.00 -0.82 16.59
N PRO A 97 -15.31 0.04 17.38
CA PRO A 97 -15.51 1.48 17.30
C PRO A 97 -15.38 1.95 15.85
N SER A 98 -16.32 2.77 15.39
CA SER A 98 -16.34 3.25 14.00
C SER A 98 -14.99 3.87 13.66
N CYS A 99 -14.31 3.29 12.68
CA CYS A 99 -13.08 3.89 12.18
C CYS A 99 -13.45 5.06 11.29
N THR A 100 -12.63 6.11 11.28
CA THR A 100 -12.82 7.23 10.35
C THR A 100 -12.84 6.69 8.92
N LEU A 101 -13.97 6.92 8.25
CA LEU A 101 -14.31 6.34 6.95
C LEU A 101 -13.23 6.63 5.91
N PHE A 102 -12.88 5.64 5.09
CA PHE A 102 -11.94 5.80 3.99
C PHE A 102 -12.53 6.77 2.97
N THR A 103 -12.17 8.05 3.02
CA THR A 103 -12.39 8.96 1.89
C THR A 103 -11.46 8.54 0.77
N LYS A 104 -12.03 8.00 -0.31
CA LYS A 104 -11.31 7.71 -1.57
C LYS A 104 -10.45 8.94 -1.91
N ILE A 105 -9.14 8.76 -2.11
CA ILE A 105 -8.21 9.84 -2.48
C ILE A 105 -8.38 10.24 -3.97
N GLN A 106 -9.45 9.79 -4.62
CA GLN A 106 -9.86 10.24 -5.95
C GLN A 106 -11.08 11.12 -5.68
N ASP A 107 -11.03 12.44 -5.82
CA ASP A 107 -10.58 13.16 -7.01
C ASP A 107 -9.71 14.38 -6.66
N LYS A 108 -8.39 14.26 -6.77
CA LYS A 108 -7.59 15.44 -7.11
C LYS A 108 -7.61 15.52 -8.63
N GLU A 109 -8.63 16.21 -9.13
CA GLU A 109 -8.73 16.69 -10.50
C GLU A 109 -7.34 17.12 -10.98
N SER A 110 -6.90 16.53 -12.09
CA SER A 110 -5.70 16.93 -12.81
C SER A 110 -5.89 18.32 -13.42
N THR A 111 -6.12 19.34 -12.60
CA THR A 111 -5.95 20.72 -13.02
C THR A 111 -4.45 20.93 -13.14
N ALA A 112 -3.94 20.75 -14.36
CA ALA A 112 -2.63 21.24 -14.72
C ALA A 112 -2.52 22.70 -14.25
N PRO A 113 -1.43 23.12 -13.60
CA PRO A 113 -1.23 24.54 -13.35
C PRO A 113 -1.18 25.23 -14.71
N SER A 114 -2.23 26.01 -15.04
CA SER A 114 -2.17 26.94 -16.15
C SER A 114 -1.10 27.95 -15.79
N ASN A 115 0.09 27.74 -16.32
CA ASN A 115 1.28 28.52 -16.05
C ASN A 115 1.15 29.85 -16.82
N PRO A 116 0.93 31.02 -16.19
CA PRO A 116 1.01 32.29 -16.88
C PRO A 116 2.41 32.84 -16.60
N ARG A 117 3.44 32.18 -17.12
CA ARG A 117 4.80 32.73 -17.09
C ARG A 117 5.49 32.58 -18.44
N SER A 118 4.84 33.15 -19.45
CA SER A 118 5.55 33.76 -20.57
C SER A 118 6.31 34.99 -20.07
N GLN A 119 7.53 34.83 -19.53
CA GLN A 119 8.50 35.93 -19.48
C GLN A 119 9.90 35.42 -19.81
N GLN A 120 10.25 35.66 -21.07
CA GLN A 120 11.55 36.10 -21.58
C GLN A 120 12.81 35.58 -20.88
N HIS A 121 13.43 34.55 -21.46
CA HIS A 121 14.89 34.49 -21.54
C HIS A 121 15.28 34.44 -23.02
N LYS A 122 15.52 35.64 -23.57
CA LYS A 122 16.01 35.86 -24.92
C LYS A 122 17.29 36.67 -24.79
N VAL A 123 18.43 36.04 -24.49
CA VAL A 123 19.74 36.65 -24.75
C VAL A 123 20.80 35.56 -25.02
N HIS A 124 21.39 35.67 -26.22
CA HIS A 124 22.74 35.26 -26.62
C HIS A 124 23.09 33.77 -26.81
N ALA A 125 22.68 33.24 -27.96
CA ALA A 125 23.62 32.49 -28.80
C ALA A 125 24.31 33.53 -29.72
N GLU A 126 25.64 33.45 -29.85
CA GLU A 126 26.51 33.94 -30.95
C GLU A 126 27.88 34.38 -30.38
N LYS A 127 28.96 33.96 -31.06
CA LYS A 127 30.40 34.12 -30.81
C LYS A 127 30.99 33.19 -29.72
N PHE A 128 31.91 32.25 -30.00
CA PHE A 128 33.05 32.33 -30.90
C PHE A 128 33.41 30.95 -31.50
N LEU A 129 33.25 30.81 -32.82
CA LEU A 129 34.10 29.95 -33.64
C LEU A 129 34.95 30.89 -34.51
N SER A 130 36.23 31.04 -34.19
CA SER A 130 37.25 31.58 -35.13
C SER A 130 38.65 31.54 -34.51
N GLY A 131 39.56 30.75 -35.11
CA GLY A 131 41.02 30.91 -35.06
C GLY A 131 41.68 30.48 -33.75
N VAL A 132 42.83 29.79 -33.72
CA VAL A 132 44.01 29.91 -34.57
C VAL A 132 44.83 28.60 -34.56
N LYS A 133 45.44 28.35 -35.72
CA LYS A 133 46.34 27.26 -36.09
C LYS A 133 47.77 27.42 -35.51
N ARG A 134 48.40 26.26 -35.28
CA ARG A 134 49.82 25.86 -35.57
C ARG A 134 51.00 26.38 -34.70
N GLY A 135 51.90 25.43 -34.40
CA GLY A 135 53.32 25.59 -34.00
C GLY A 135 53.66 24.57 -32.90
N VAL A 136 54.12 23.34 -33.19
CA VAL A 136 55.52 22.90 -33.41
C VAL A 136 56.47 23.36 -32.31
N GLU A 137 57.03 22.42 -31.53
CA GLU A 137 58.49 22.16 -31.51
C GLU A 137 58.83 20.89 -30.69
N GLN A 138 59.63 20.02 -31.30
CA GLN A 138 60.33 18.91 -30.67
C GLN A 138 61.63 19.41 -30.03
N ARG A 139 62.00 18.85 -28.88
CA ARG A 139 63.39 18.47 -28.57
C ARG A 139 63.41 17.41 -27.48
#